data_AF-A0A919F0U0-F1
#
_entry.id   AF-A0A919F0U0-F1
#
_cell.length_a   1.000
_cell.length_b   1.000
_cell.length_c   1.000
_cell.angle_alpha   90.00
_cell.angle_beta   90.00
_cell.angle_gamma   90.00
#
_symmetry.space_group_name_H-M   'P 1'
#
loop_
_entity.id
_entity.type
_entity.pdbx_description
1 polymer ?
#
loop_
_entity_poly.entity_id
_entity_poly.type
_entity_poly.pdbx_seq_one_letter_code
_entity_poly.pdbx_strand_id
1 'polypeptide(L)'
;MLRRASVAQELATSGVLDPAASIVLYEAAHAARQAEEEQREVAESELSQALRAVFGDPAQVEAVREAPGGEEAARELAEAVRRVPMARRFHNDAVGAARRLREHRKVRWFRLAGHAPFPLAFEMDDEPPAALVERVS
;
A
#
# COMPACT_ATOMS: atom_id res chain seq x y z
N MET A 1 4.69 2.32 -1.30
CA MET A 1 3.34 2.05 -1.83
C MET A 1 3.39 1.72 -3.32
N LEU A 2 3.97 2.57 -4.18
CA LEU A 2 4.13 2.30 -5.63
C LEU A 2 4.68 0.92 -6.01
N ARG A 3 5.68 0.39 -5.29
CA ARG A 3 6.22 -0.95 -5.59
C ARG A 3 5.20 -2.06 -5.37
N ARG A 4 4.40 -1.98 -4.29
CA ARG A 4 3.32 -2.94 -4.01
C ARG A 4 2.31 -2.97 -5.15
N ALA A 5 1.90 -1.79 -5.63
CA ALA A 5 0.96 -1.68 -6.74
C ALA A 5 1.57 -2.18 -8.07
N SER A 6 2.86 -1.96 -8.33
CA SER A 6 3.55 -2.52 -9.51
C SER A 6 3.51 -4.05 -9.51
N VAL A 7 3.96 -4.67 -8.42
CA VAL A 7 4.04 -6.14 -8.31
C VAL A 7 2.64 -6.77 -8.35
N ALA A 8 1.65 -6.14 -7.71
CA ALA A 8 0.25 -6.57 -7.79
C ALA A 8 -0.29 -6.54 -9.22
N GLN A 9 0.01 -5.47 -9.98
CA GLN A 9 -0.39 -5.35 -11.38
C GLN A 9 0.33 -6.39 -12.26
N GLU A 10 1.62 -6.63 -12.04
CA GLU A 10 2.40 -7.65 -12.75
C GLU A 10 1.81 -9.05 -12.52
N LEU A 11 1.51 -9.41 -11.26
CA LEU A 11 0.84 -10.66 -10.90
C LEU A 11 -0.54 -10.78 -11.53
N ALA A 12 -1.34 -9.71 -11.53
CA ALA A 12 -2.66 -9.71 -12.16
C ALA A 12 -2.60 -9.97 -13.68
N THR A 13 -1.51 -9.58 -14.35
CA THR A 13 -1.30 -9.80 -15.78
C THR A 13 -0.53 -11.07 -16.13
N SER A 14 -0.07 -11.83 -15.12
CA SER A 14 0.77 -13.03 -15.32
C SER A 14 0.03 -14.26 -15.85
N GLY A 15 -1.30 -14.27 -15.75
CA GLY A 15 -2.15 -15.42 -16.11
C GLY A 15 -2.20 -16.53 -15.07
N VAL A 16 -1.65 -16.29 -13.87
CA VAL A 16 -1.56 -17.29 -12.79
C VAL A 16 -2.80 -17.31 -11.89
N LEU A 17 -3.45 -16.17 -11.71
CA LEU A 17 -4.68 -16.04 -10.93
C LEU A 17 -5.90 -16.42 -11.78
N ASP A 18 -7.01 -16.79 -11.12
CA ASP A 18 -8.28 -16.92 -11.82
C ASP A 18 -8.72 -15.57 -12.43
N PRO A 19 -9.59 -15.58 -13.45
CA PRO A 19 -9.96 -14.35 -14.15
C PRO A 19 -10.58 -13.27 -13.26
N ALA A 20 -11.37 -13.65 -12.24
CA ALA A 20 -12.01 -12.69 -11.37
C ALA A 20 -10.98 -12.03 -10.44
N ALA A 21 -10.11 -12.82 -9.81
CA ALA A 21 -9.02 -12.31 -8.99
C ALA A 21 -8.06 -11.43 -9.79
N SER A 22 -7.76 -11.80 -11.04
CA SER A 22 -6.91 -11.01 -11.95
C SER A 22 -7.48 -9.63 -12.21
N ILE A 23 -8.78 -9.53 -12.54
CA ILE A 23 -9.44 -8.25 -12.82
C ILE A 23 -9.45 -7.36 -11.57
N VAL A 24 -9.89 -7.92 -10.44
CA VAL A 24 -9.99 -7.16 -9.18
C VAL A 24 -8.62 -6.63 -8.74
N LEU A 25 -7.58 -7.46 -8.82
CA LEU A 25 -6.24 -7.05 -8.44
C LEU A 25 -5.65 -6.03 -9.42
N TYR A 26 -5.88 -6.20 -10.72
CA TYR A 26 -5.44 -5.27 -11.75
C TYR A 26 -6.06 -3.88 -11.56
N GLU A 27 -7.38 -3.81 -11.39
CA GLU A 27 -8.12 -2.55 -11.26
C GLU A 27 -7.68 -1.78 -10.01
N ALA A 28 -7.60 -2.46 -8.86
CA ALA A 28 -7.17 -1.83 -7.61
C ALA A 28 -5.71 -1.36 -7.67
N ALA A 29 -4.81 -2.17 -8.26
CA ALA A 29 -3.41 -1.79 -8.43
C ALA A 29 -3.24 -0.61 -9.40
N HIS A 30 -4.02 -0.61 -10.48
CA HIS A 30 -4.04 0.48 -11.45
C HIS A 30 -4.57 1.77 -10.83
N ALA A 31 -5.69 1.71 -10.11
CA ALA A 31 -6.28 2.84 -9.40
C ALA A 31 -5.30 3.45 -8.38
N ALA A 32 -4.68 2.61 -7.54
CA ALA A 32 -3.67 3.08 -6.58
C ALA A 32 -2.47 3.77 -7.24
N ARG A 33 -2.05 3.31 -8.44
CA ARG A 33 -0.96 3.95 -9.21
C ARG A 33 -1.36 5.28 -9.85
N GLN A 34 -2.62 5.46 -10.23
CA GLN A 34 -3.11 6.65 -10.91
C GLN A 34 -3.74 7.67 -9.95
N ALA A 35 -3.98 7.30 -8.70
CA ALA A 35 -4.66 8.14 -7.72
C ALA A 35 -3.91 9.45 -7.46
N GLU A 36 -4.65 10.55 -7.60
CA GLU A 36 -4.21 11.87 -7.16
C GLU A 36 -4.18 11.94 -5.62
N GLU A 37 -3.53 12.97 -5.06
CA GLU A 37 -3.31 13.10 -3.62
C GLU A 37 -4.62 12.97 -2.81
N GLU A 38 -5.71 13.56 -3.31
CA GLU A 38 -7.02 13.58 -2.66
C GLU A 38 -7.72 12.21 -2.66
N GLN A 39 -7.36 11.32 -3.58
CA GLN A 39 -7.97 10.00 -3.76
C GLN A 39 -7.06 8.86 -3.29
N ARG A 40 -5.79 9.17 -2.97
CA ARG A 40 -4.77 8.16 -2.72
C ARG A 40 -5.06 7.29 -1.49
N GLU A 41 -5.66 7.85 -0.45
CA GLU A 41 -6.11 7.09 0.73
C GLU A 41 -7.12 5.99 0.38
N VAL A 42 -8.13 6.34 -0.41
CA VAL A 42 -9.18 5.41 -0.84
C VAL A 42 -8.59 4.34 -1.74
N ALA A 43 -7.87 4.74 -2.79
CA ALA A 43 -7.33 3.81 -3.77
C ALA A 43 -6.33 2.82 -3.16
N GLU A 44 -5.49 3.27 -2.22
CA GLU A 44 -4.54 2.37 -1.55
C GLU A 44 -5.22 1.47 -0.50
N SER A 45 -6.34 1.90 0.08
CA SER A 45 -7.19 1.04 0.93
C SER A 45 -7.86 -0.05 0.11
N GLU A 46 -8.42 0.29 -1.04
CA GLU A 46 -9.02 -0.65 -1.99
C GLU A 46 -7.98 -1.68 -2.47
N LEU A 47 -6.75 -1.26 -2.74
CA LEU A 47 -5.65 -2.20 -3.05
C LEU A 47 -5.35 -3.15 -1.89
N SER A 48 -5.32 -2.66 -0.64
CA SER A 48 -5.14 -3.54 0.53
C SER A 48 -6.28 -4.56 0.65
N GLN A 49 -7.53 -4.14 0.43
CA GLN A 49 -8.70 -5.01 0.45
C GLN A 49 -8.67 -6.05 -0.67
N ALA A 50 -8.33 -5.65 -1.89
CA ALA A 50 -8.17 -6.55 -3.04
C ALA A 50 -7.07 -7.60 -2.76
N LEU A 51 -5.93 -7.18 -2.22
CA LEU A 51 -4.85 -8.09 -1.83
C LEU A 51 -5.30 -9.08 -0.75
N ARG A 52 -6.10 -8.65 0.23
CA ARG A 52 -6.68 -9.54 1.24
C ARG A 52 -7.70 -10.52 0.66
N ALA A 53 -8.53 -10.07 -0.27
CA ALA A 53 -9.50 -10.92 -0.93
C ALA A 53 -8.82 -12.00 -1.80
N VAL A 54 -7.78 -11.62 -2.56
CA VAL A 54 -7.08 -12.53 -3.48
C VAL A 54 -6.11 -13.46 -2.74
N PHE A 55 -5.32 -12.94 -1.80
CA PHE A 55 -4.27 -13.69 -1.12
C PHE A 55 -4.64 -14.07 0.33
N GLY A 56 -5.93 -14.05 0.67
CA GLY A 56 -6.43 -14.56 1.94
C GLY A 56 -6.40 -16.08 2.04
N ASP A 57 -6.47 -16.78 0.91
CA ASP A 57 -6.41 -18.23 0.82
C ASP A 57 -4.95 -18.72 0.58
N PRO A 58 -4.39 -19.56 1.47
CA PRO A 58 -3.10 -20.21 1.25
C PRO A 58 -2.96 -20.94 -0.08
N ALA A 59 -4.03 -21.53 -0.61
CA ALA A 59 -3.99 -22.25 -1.88
C ALA A 59 -3.66 -21.31 -3.05
N GLN A 60 -4.18 -20.08 -3.04
CA GLN A 60 -3.88 -19.10 -4.08
C GLN A 60 -2.42 -18.63 -4.01
N VAL A 61 -1.88 -18.48 -2.80
CA VAL A 61 -0.46 -18.13 -2.62
C VAL A 61 0.44 -19.24 -3.18
N GLU A 62 0.09 -20.50 -2.95
CA GLU A 62 0.88 -21.63 -3.45
C GLU A 62 0.80 -21.75 -4.98
N ALA A 63 -0.38 -21.59 -5.57
CA ALA A 63 -0.55 -21.56 -7.03
C ALA A 63 0.33 -20.46 -7.67
N VAL A 64 0.45 -19.31 -7.01
CA VAL A 64 1.37 -18.26 -7.46
C VAL A 64 2.82 -18.68 -7.37
N ARG A 65 3.24 -19.36 -6.31
CA ARG A 65 4.63 -19.79 -6.13
C ARG A 65 5.06 -20.87 -7.12
N GLU A 66 4.15 -21.76 -7.49
CA GLU A 66 4.41 -22.86 -8.44
C GLU A 66 4.60 -22.36 -9.89
N ALA A 67 4.12 -21.15 -10.22
CA ALA A 67 4.31 -20.57 -11.53
C ALA A 67 5.78 -20.17 -11.80
N PRO A 68 6.25 -20.18 -13.06
CA PRO A 68 7.60 -19.73 -13.41
C PRO A 68 7.89 -18.30 -12.92
N GLY A 69 8.89 -18.13 -12.06
CA GLY A 69 9.24 -16.85 -11.43
C GLY A 69 8.28 -16.38 -10.32
N GLY A 70 7.27 -17.18 -10.01
CA GLY A 70 6.21 -16.87 -9.06
C GLY A 70 6.66 -16.83 -7.60
N GLU A 71 7.64 -17.64 -7.22
CA GLU A 71 8.23 -17.60 -5.88
C GLU A 71 8.90 -16.22 -5.59
N GLU A 72 9.63 -15.69 -6.56
CA GLU A 72 10.25 -14.36 -6.43
C GLU A 72 9.19 -13.26 -6.40
N ALA A 73 8.17 -13.34 -7.27
CA ALA A 73 7.05 -12.39 -7.27
C ALA A 73 6.27 -12.40 -5.94
N ALA A 74 5.99 -13.58 -5.38
CA ALA A 74 5.32 -13.72 -4.10
C ALA A 74 6.16 -13.13 -2.95
N ARG A 75 7.48 -13.40 -2.95
CA ARG A 75 8.45 -12.80 -2.01
C ARG A 75 8.44 -11.30 -2.06
N GLU A 76 8.54 -10.77 -3.26
CA GLU A 76 8.59 -9.35 -3.47
C GLU A 76 7.28 -8.65 -3.06
N LEU A 77 6.13 -9.24 -3.41
CA LEU A 77 4.83 -8.74 -3.00
C LEU A 77 4.71 -8.74 -1.46
N ALA A 78 5.08 -9.84 -0.80
CA ALA A 78 5.02 -9.95 0.65
C ALA A 78 5.91 -8.91 1.35
N GLU A 79 7.14 -8.69 0.85
CA GLU A 79 8.02 -7.63 1.34
C GLU A 79 7.41 -6.23 1.14
N ALA A 80 6.83 -5.96 -0.04
CA ALA A 80 6.21 -4.68 -0.35
C ALA A 80 4.98 -4.41 0.52
N VAL A 81 4.14 -5.42 0.75
CA VAL A 81 2.96 -5.39 1.61
C VAL A 81 3.34 -5.13 3.07
N ARG A 82 4.31 -5.88 3.62
CA ARG A 82 4.78 -5.70 5.01
C ARG A 82 5.31 -4.30 5.31
N ARG A 83 5.84 -3.61 4.30
CA ARG A 83 6.40 -2.26 4.45
C ARG A 83 5.33 -1.17 4.56
N VAL A 84 4.09 -1.42 4.11
CA VAL A 84 3.05 -0.38 4.01
C VAL A 84 2.65 0.21 5.36
N PRO A 85 2.38 -0.59 6.42
CA PRO A 85 2.04 -0.02 7.73
C PRO A 85 3.14 0.85 8.31
N MET A 86 4.40 0.46 8.10
CA MET A 86 5.56 1.26 8.54
C MET A 86 5.63 2.60 7.81
N ALA A 87 5.40 2.60 6.49
CA ALA A 87 5.41 3.82 5.69
C ALA A 87 4.30 4.78 6.10
N ARG A 88 3.08 4.29 6.31
CA ARG A 88 1.95 5.10 6.81
C ARG A 88 2.25 5.70 8.18
N ARG A 89 2.75 4.88 9.11
CA ARG A 89 3.11 5.36 10.45
C ARG A 89 4.19 6.44 10.39
N PHE A 90 5.25 6.23 9.59
CA PHE A 90 6.30 7.21 9.41
C PHE A 90 5.77 8.55 8.86
N HIS A 91 4.86 8.50 7.88
CA HIS A 91 4.18 9.69 7.37
C HIS A 91 3.39 10.41 8.48
N ASN A 92 2.59 9.67 9.25
CA ASN A 92 1.77 10.23 10.32
C ASN A 92 2.61 10.81 11.47
N ASP A 93 3.74 10.18 11.80
CA ASP A 93 4.71 10.70 12.77
C ASP A 93 5.32 12.03 12.29
N ALA A 94 5.65 12.13 11.00
CA ALA A 94 6.13 13.36 10.38
C ALA A 94 5.06 14.47 10.39
N VAL A 95 3.79 14.14 10.10
CA VAL A 95 2.64 15.05 10.22
C VAL A 95 2.51 15.56 11.66
N GLY A 96 2.57 14.66 12.65
CA GLY A 96 2.52 15.01 14.06
C GLY A 96 3.67 15.93 14.48
N ALA A 97 4.89 15.66 14.02
CA ALA A 97 6.05 16.51 14.27
C ALA A 97 5.89 17.91 13.65
N ALA A 98 5.38 17.99 12.41
CA ALA A 98 5.13 19.25 11.73
C ALA A 98 4.03 20.08 12.44
N ARG A 99 2.97 19.43 12.93
CA ARG A 99 1.93 20.09 13.74
C ARG A 99 2.50 20.68 15.02
N ARG A 100 3.23 19.88 15.80
CA ARG A 100 3.91 20.35 17.03
C ARG A 100 4.84 21.53 16.74
N LEU A 101 5.62 21.47 15.65
CA LEU A 101 6.50 22.57 15.26
C LEU A 101 5.73 23.89 15.01
N ARG A 102 4.58 23.82 14.32
CA ARG A 102 3.74 24.99 14.02
C ARG A 102 3.09 25.63 15.25
N GLU A 103 2.93 24.89 16.34
CA GLU A 103 2.39 25.41 17.60
C GLU A 103 3.41 26.29 18.36
N HIS A 104 4.71 26.16 18.08
CA HIS A 104 5.73 26.96 18.78
C HIS A 104 5.57 28.46 18.49
N ARG A 105 5.60 29.27 19.57
CA ARG A 105 5.46 30.74 19.50
C ARG A 105 6.44 31.37 18.52
N LYS A 106 7.71 30.93 18.48
CA LYS A 106 8.72 31.45 17.54
C LYS A 106 8.30 31.24 16.08
N VAL A 107 7.83 30.04 15.72
CA VAL A 107 7.36 29.72 14.36
C VAL A 107 6.17 30.60 13.96
N ARG A 108 5.24 30.84 14.90
CA ARG A 108 4.09 31.72 14.68
C ARG A 108 4.48 33.20 14.53
N TRP A 109 5.33 33.70 15.43
CA TRP A 109 5.77 35.10 15.44
C TRP A 109 6.56 35.46 14.18
N PHE A 110 7.44 34.57 13.74
CA PHE A 110 8.22 34.76 12.53
C PHE A 110 7.52 34.25 11.26
N ARG A 111 6.26 33.79 11.35
CA ARG A 111 5.47 33.23 10.24
C ARG A 111 6.23 32.17 9.42
N LEU A 112 7.05 31.36 10.08
CA LEU A 112 7.96 30.41 9.40
C LEU A 112 7.23 29.25 8.70
N ALA A 113 5.97 29.01 9.05
CA ALA A 113 5.12 28.04 8.34
C ALA A 113 4.66 28.54 6.96
N GLY A 114 4.73 29.86 6.70
CA GLY A 114 4.32 30.45 5.43
C GLY A 114 2.89 30.09 5.02
N HIS A 115 2.73 29.77 3.72
CA HIS A 115 1.47 29.37 3.09
C HIS A 115 1.29 27.85 3.00
N ALA A 116 2.17 27.06 3.62
CA ALA A 116 2.08 25.62 3.51
C ALA A 116 0.77 25.13 4.18
N PRO A 117 -0.01 24.24 3.51
CA PRO A 117 -1.27 23.75 4.05
C PRO A 117 -1.08 23.06 5.40
N PHE A 118 -2.16 22.94 6.18
CA PHE A 118 -2.08 22.26 7.46
C PHE A 118 -1.79 20.76 7.22
N PRO A 119 -0.78 20.16 7.87
CA PRO A 119 -0.47 18.75 7.68
C PRO A 119 -1.66 17.86 8.08
N LEU A 120 -2.11 17.00 7.17
CA LEU A 120 -3.17 16.01 7.40
C LEU A 120 -2.55 14.62 7.56
N ALA A 121 -3.11 13.80 8.45
CA ALA A 121 -2.64 12.43 8.64
C ALA A 121 -3.19 11.55 7.52
N PHE A 122 -2.46 10.50 7.17
CA PHE A 122 -2.84 9.53 6.16
C PHE A 122 -3.56 8.34 6.81
N GLU A 123 -4.85 8.19 6.52
CA GLU A 123 -5.71 7.10 7.02
C GLU A 123 -6.06 6.13 5.89
N MET A 124 -5.63 4.89 6.03
CA MET A 124 -5.78 3.88 4.98
C MET A 124 -5.75 2.50 5.61
N ASP A 125 -6.54 1.58 5.07
CA ASP A 125 -6.41 0.16 5.34
C ASP A 125 -5.05 -0.35 4.85
N ASP A 126 -4.26 -0.92 5.74
CA ASP A 126 -2.94 -1.48 5.49
C ASP A 126 -2.79 -2.91 6.01
N GLU A 127 -3.89 -3.57 6.33
CA GLU A 127 -3.87 -4.93 6.86
C GLU A 127 -3.36 -5.91 5.79
N PRO A 128 -2.28 -6.66 6.07
CA PRO A 128 -1.73 -7.57 5.09
C PRO A 128 -2.54 -8.89 5.01
N PRO A 129 -2.66 -9.52 3.84
CA PRO A 129 -3.12 -10.91 3.75
C PRO A 129 -2.20 -11.86 4.54
N ALA A 130 -2.75 -12.49 5.58
CA ALA A 130 -1.99 -13.36 6.50
C ALA A 130 -1.29 -14.51 5.76
N ALA A 131 -2.00 -15.20 4.86
CA ALA A 131 -1.47 -16.32 4.11
C ALA A 131 -0.27 -15.94 3.23
N LEU A 132 -0.26 -14.72 2.66
CA LEU A 132 0.87 -14.22 1.89
C LEU A 132 2.07 -13.89 2.78
N VAL A 133 1.84 -13.32 3.96
CA VAL A 133 2.94 -12.89 4.84
C VAL A 133 3.60 -14.06 5.57
N GLU A 134 2.83 -15.06 5.99
CA GLU A 134 3.31 -16.21 6.79
C GLU A 134 4.04 -17.27 5.96
N ARG A 135 3.65 -17.47 4.69
CA ARG A 135 4.23 -18.53 3.83
C ARG A 135 5.46 -18.10 3.05
N VAL A 136 5.81 -16.81 3.15
CA VAL A 136 6.86 -16.15 2.37
C VAL A 136 7.96 -15.59 3.28
N SER A 137 7.87 -15.85 4.59
CA SER A 137 8.90 -15.55 5.60
C SER A 137 9.93 -16.67 5.73
#